data_AF-A0AAD2UWX7-F1
#
_entry.id   AF-A0AAD2UWX7-F1
#
_cell.length_a   1.000
_cell.length_b   1.000
_cell.length_c   1.000
_cell.angle_alpha   90.00
_cell.angle_beta   90.00
_cell.angle_gamma   90.00
#
_symmetry.space_group_name_H-M   'P 1'
#
loop_
_entity.id
_entity.type
_entity.pdbx_description
1 polymer ?
#
loop_
_entity_poly.entity_id
_entity_poly.type
_entity_poly.pdbx_seq_one_letter_code
_entity_poly.pdbx_strand_id
1 'polypeptide(L)'
;QRFCDGINCDVSEHSWIKTHYKYEQELIVNSLEWIKRTKEVKMRSFVCTPLCCINFLYLRQINLKFLDNTIAEDYHFGYFLFIQCDNIYILPLRLYNCRFRNNSISNHVRINTEVHGFIKDMYNVFKNVNQASDYYKAKALCLTCVDIFNFCTKCGNATIKNLSIEIFLKEYLKRFYNIMNTLNNVDPLKLIDKINFVNKNLTQYYINNLPIGATYRIKSQLSYKLGQSIMINGKNFFTILLLPIILICIVVSHKQEIKYNKKYSKKKQLPLDMYKDYNDALLIKRQMTYRMGEIFIKSFKTWYKGGLFKLPFSIYSLYKEFKK
;
A
#
# COMPACT_ATOMS: atom_id res chain seq x y z
N GLN A 1 -27.66 8.50 23.30
CA GLN A 1 -27.12 9.69 23.99
C GLN A 1 -25.88 9.32 24.79
N ARG A 2 -24.83 10.14 24.81
CA ARG A 2 -23.78 9.95 25.82
C ARG A 2 -24.36 10.44 27.15
N PHE A 3 -24.46 9.55 28.12
CA PHE A 3 -24.87 9.86 29.47
C PHE A 3 -23.60 9.90 30.32
N CYS A 4 -23.25 11.06 30.85
CA CYS A 4 -22.01 11.22 31.59
C CYS A 4 -22.31 11.34 33.06
N ASP A 5 -21.83 10.33 33.77
CA ASP A 5 -22.09 10.10 35.18
C ASP A 5 -20.90 10.65 35.97
N GLY A 6 -21.01 11.93 36.33
CA GLY A 6 -19.96 12.67 37.05
C GLY A 6 -18.79 13.18 36.19
N ILE A 7 -18.97 13.34 34.87
CA ILE A 7 -17.96 13.90 33.94
C ILE A 7 -18.62 14.82 32.91
N ASN A 8 -17.91 15.85 32.44
CA ASN A 8 -18.31 16.60 31.25
C ASN A 8 -18.03 15.80 29.97
N CYS A 9 -19.01 15.70 29.08
CA CYS A 9 -18.81 15.10 27.76
C CYS A 9 -19.71 15.73 26.70
N ASP A 10 -19.20 15.81 25.46
CA ASP A 10 -19.97 16.31 24.33
C ASP A 10 -21.09 15.34 23.94
N VAL A 11 -22.31 15.87 23.88
CA VAL A 11 -23.50 15.14 23.41
C VAL A 11 -23.57 15.27 21.90
N SER A 12 -23.33 14.18 21.16
CA SER A 12 -23.57 14.16 19.72
C SER A 12 -25.07 14.00 19.43
N GLU A 13 -25.59 14.82 18.51
CA GLU A 13 -26.98 14.78 18.03
C GLU A 13 -27.27 13.59 17.11
N HIS A 14 -26.24 13.03 16.46
CA HIS A 14 -26.38 11.95 15.48
C HIS A 14 -25.87 10.59 16.01
N SER A 15 -26.33 9.51 15.38
CA SER A 15 -25.81 8.16 15.64
C SER A 15 -24.35 8.05 15.20
N TRP A 16 -23.56 7.17 15.83
CA TRP A 16 -22.14 7.02 15.50
C TRP A 16 -21.92 6.69 14.02
N ILE A 17 -22.77 5.83 13.46
CA ILE A 17 -22.72 5.39 12.07
C ILE A 17 -23.05 6.54 11.10
N LYS A 18 -24.04 7.38 11.44
CA LYS A 18 -24.35 8.59 10.66
C LYS A 18 -23.20 9.60 10.73
N THR A 19 -22.61 9.83 11.90
CA THR A 19 -21.51 10.77 12.09
C THR A 19 -20.24 10.37 11.32
N HIS A 20 -19.83 9.11 11.41
CA HIS A 20 -18.52 8.65 10.91
C HIS A 20 -18.61 8.00 9.52
N TYR A 21 -19.65 7.21 9.24
CA TYR A 21 -19.84 6.55 7.95
C TYR A 21 -20.76 7.30 7.00
N LYS A 22 -21.40 8.39 7.46
CA LYS A 22 -22.25 9.25 6.61
C LYS A 22 -23.36 8.46 5.91
N TYR A 23 -23.96 7.48 6.60
CA TYR A 23 -25.19 6.84 6.15
C TYR A 23 -26.38 7.67 6.64
N GLU A 24 -27.14 8.24 5.69
CA GLU A 24 -28.25 9.15 5.98
C GLU A 24 -29.61 8.44 6.03
N GLN A 25 -29.72 7.30 5.37
CA GLN A 25 -30.95 6.51 5.21
C GLN A 25 -30.70 5.06 5.65
N GLU A 26 -31.78 4.34 5.90
CA GLU A 26 -31.73 2.90 6.14
C GLU A 26 -31.41 2.15 4.85
N LEU A 27 -30.49 1.19 4.92
CA LEU A 27 -30.15 0.33 3.80
C LEU A 27 -29.48 -0.97 4.27
N ILE A 28 -29.39 -1.93 3.36
CA ILE A 28 -28.57 -3.12 3.53
C ILE A 28 -27.33 -2.95 2.66
N VAL A 29 -26.15 -3.18 3.23
CA VAL A 29 -24.88 -3.23 2.50
C VAL A 29 -24.20 -4.59 2.71
N ASN A 30 -23.40 -5.02 1.75
CA ASN A 30 -22.50 -6.16 1.93
C ASN A 30 -21.10 -5.72 2.44
N SER A 31 -20.24 -6.68 2.75
CA SER A 31 -18.86 -6.45 3.20
C SER A 31 -18.03 -5.61 2.21
N LEU A 32 -18.21 -5.80 0.90
CA LEU A 32 -17.49 -5.06 -0.14
C LEU A 32 -17.92 -3.58 -0.18
N GLU A 33 -19.21 -3.31 -0.09
CA GLU A 33 -19.77 -1.95 -0.02
C GLU A 33 -19.35 -1.25 1.26
N TRP A 34 -19.39 -1.96 2.39
CA TRP A 34 -18.91 -1.43 3.66
C TRP A 34 -17.44 -1.02 3.58
N ILE A 35 -16.53 -1.88 3.11
CA ILE A 35 -15.10 -1.53 3.09
C ILE A 35 -14.77 -0.44 2.05
N LYS A 36 -15.52 -0.37 0.94
CA LYS A 36 -15.44 0.77 0.00
C LYS A 36 -15.84 2.06 0.70
N ARG A 37 -16.95 2.05 1.44
CA ARG A 37 -17.40 3.20 2.21
C ARG A 37 -16.37 3.61 3.27
N THR A 38 -15.79 2.65 3.99
CA THR A 38 -14.71 2.89 4.96
C THR A 38 -13.56 3.69 4.33
N LYS A 39 -13.18 3.35 3.09
CA LYS A 39 -12.16 4.10 2.33
C LYS A 39 -12.61 5.52 1.99
N GLU A 40 -13.84 5.68 1.49
CA GLU A 40 -14.40 6.98 1.12
C GLU A 40 -14.43 7.95 2.30
N VAL A 41 -14.86 7.47 3.47
CA VAL A 41 -14.91 8.27 4.70
C VAL A 41 -13.56 8.37 5.42
N LYS A 42 -12.49 7.78 4.84
CA LYS A 42 -11.11 7.79 5.35
C LYS A 42 -10.98 7.24 6.78
N MET A 43 -11.84 6.31 7.15
CA MET A 43 -11.75 5.60 8.42
C MET A 43 -10.54 4.66 8.41
N ARG A 44 -9.77 4.63 9.50
CA ARG A 44 -8.55 3.79 9.62
C ARG A 44 -8.63 2.76 10.75
N SER A 45 -9.79 2.67 11.36
CA SER A 45 -10.12 1.67 12.37
C SER A 45 -11.63 1.52 12.42
N PHE A 46 -12.11 0.40 12.94
CA PHE A 46 -13.53 0.15 13.05
C PHE A 46 -13.83 -0.59 14.33
N VAL A 47 -14.81 -0.09 15.08
CA VAL A 47 -15.36 -0.72 16.29
C VAL A 47 -16.87 -0.72 16.14
N CYS A 48 -17.51 -1.86 16.40
CA CYS A 48 -18.97 -1.99 16.28
C CYS A 48 -19.63 -2.53 17.55
N THR A 49 -18.85 -3.07 18.49
CA THR A 49 -19.35 -3.82 19.66
C THR A 49 -20.33 -3.05 20.54
N PRO A 50 -20.16 -1.75 20.85
CA PRO A 50 -21.18 -1.02 21.62
C PRO A 50 -22.38 -0.55 20.76
N LEU A 51 -22.42 -0.86 19.46
CA LEU A 51 -23.29 -0.21 18.47
C LEU A 51 -24.07 -1.17 17.57
N CYS A 52 -23.87 -2.49 17.69
CA CYS A 52 -24.46 -3.45 16.77
C CYS A 52 -25.28 -4.54 17.48
N CYS A 53 -26.39 -4.91 16.85
CA CYS A 53 -27.09 -6.17 17.11
C CYS A 53 -26.56 -7.21 16.13
N ILE A 54 -26.21 -8.39 16.64
CA ILE A 54 -25.57 -9.46 15.86
C ILE A 54 -26.48 -10.68 15.87
N ASN A 55 -26.73 -11.26 14.70
CA ASN A 55 -27.38 -12.56 14.62
C ASN A 55 -26.48 -13.63 15.27
N PHE A 56 -26.95 -14.25 16.35
CA PHE A 56 -26.18 -15.20 17.13
C PHE A 56 -25.81 -16.48 16.35
N LEU A 57 -26.70 -16.98 15.50
CA LEU A 57 -26.42 -18.15 14.66
C LEU A 57 -25.29 -17.87 13.68
N TYR A 58 -25.30 -16.68 13.08
CA TYR A 58 -24.23 -16.22 12.21
C TYR A 58 -22.90 -16.07 12.97
N LEU A 59 -22.92 -15.43 14.16
CA LEU A 59 -21.70 -15.27 14.98
C LEU A 59 -21.06 -16.63 15.31
N ARG A 60 -21.88 -17.63 15.65
CA ARG A 60 -21.44 -19.01 15.89
C ARG A 60 -20.87 -19.65 14.63
N GLN A 61 -21.49 -19.42 13.47
CA GLN A 61 -21.06 -19.97 12.18
C GLN A 61 -19.66 -19.47 11.78
N ILE A 62 -19.36 -18.18 11.96
CA ILE A 62 -18.04 -17.62 11.63
C ILE A 62 -16.97 -17.89 12.71
N ASN A 63 -17.38 -18.47 13.86
CA ASN A 63 -16.51 -18.78 15.00
C ASN A 63 -15.65 -17.58 15.47
N LEU A 64 -16.24 -16.38 15.47
CA LEU A 64 -15.56 -15.15 15.86
C LEU A 64 -15.71 -14.89 17.35
N LYS A 65 -14.58 -14.68 18.03
CA LYS A 65 -14.50 -14.31 19.44
C LYS A 65 -13.53 -13.13 19.63
N PHE A 66 -13.63 -12.48 20.78
CA PHE A 66 -12.65 -11.49 21.19
C PHE A 66 -11.26 -12.11 21.38
N LEU A 67 -10.23 -11.28 21.18
CA LEU A 67 -8.84 -11.68 21.42
C LEU A 67 -8.56 -11.79 22.92
N ASP A 68 -8.09 -12.98 23.32
CA ASP A 68 -7.81 -13.30 24.72
C ASP A 68 -6.61 -12.48 25.25
N ASN A 69 -6.76 -11.92 26.45
CA ASN A 69 -5.73 -11.14 27.15
C ASN A 69 -5.15 -10.02 26.27
N THR A 70 -6.00 -9.12 25.78
CA THR A 70 -5.59 -7.95 24.99
C THR A 70 -6.37 -6.70 25.43
N ILE A 71 -5.94 -5.52 24.97
CA ILE A 71 -6.70 -4.27 25.09
C ILE A 71 -7.07 -3.81 23.68
N ALA A 72 -8.32 -3.39 23.51
CA ALA A 72 -8.89 -2.95 22.23
C ALA A 72 -9.10 -4.10 21.24
N GLU A 73 -9.56 -5.22 21.80
CA GLU A 73 -10.06 -6.42 21.13
C GLU A 73 -11.26 -6.15 20.21
N ASP A 74 -11.97 -5.05 20.45
CA ASP A 74 -13.11 -4.58 19.66
C ASP A 74 -12.74 -4.16 18.24
N TYR A 75 -11.51 -3.71 18.00
CA TYR A 75 -11.02 -3.45 16.64
C TYR A 75 -10.93 -4.72 15.79
N HIS A 76 -10.38 -5.79 16.37
CA HIS A 76 -10.27 -7.10 15.71
C HIS A 76 -11.67 -7.64 15.42
N PHE A 77 -12.49 -7.72 16.47
CA PHE A 77 -13.84 -8.26 16.37
C PHE A 77 -14.68 -7.49 15.36
N GLY A 78 -14.68 -6.16 15.42
CA GLY A 78 -15.47 -5.32 14.51
C GLY A 78 -15.08 -5.50 13.05
N TYR A 79 -13.77 -5.51 12.75
CA TYR A 79 -13.29 -5.75 11.39
C TYR A 79 -13.72 -7.13 10.89
N PHE A 80 -13.47 -8.19 11.66
CA PHE A 80 -13.75 -9.56 11.22
C PHE A 80 -15.24 -9.87 11.13
N LEU A 81 -16.06 -9.25 11.97
CA LEU A 81 -17.50 -9.38 11.88
C LEU A 81 -17.99 -8.84 10.54
N PHE A 82 -17.63 -7.59 10.20
CA PHE A 82 -18.15 -6.89 9.04
C PHE A 82 -17.56 -7.38 7.72
N ILE A 83 -16.28 -7.75 7.69
CA ILE A 83 -15.65 -8.22 6.44
C ILE A 83 -16.17 -9.59 5.99
N GLN A 84 -16.71 -10.39 6.92
CA GLN A 84 -17.27 -11.72 6.64
C GLN A 84 -18.79 -11.70 6.46
N CYS A 85 -19.46 -10.56 6.74
CA CYS A 85 -20.91 -10.44 6.61
C CYS A 85 -21.34 -10.31 5.14
N ASP A 86 -22.34 -11.09 4.74
CA ASP A 86 -23.01 -10.92 3.46
C ASP A 86 -24.00 -9.74 3.47
N ASN A 87 -24.69 -9.54 4.61
CA ASN A 87 -25.71 -8.51 4.77
C ASN A 87 -25.52 -7.77 6.09
N ILE A 88 -25.37 -6.45 6.00
CA ILE A 88 -25.22 -5.53 7.11
C ILE A 88 -26.35 -4.52 6.99
N TYR A 89 -27.35 -4.63 7.87
CA TYR A 89 -28.43 -3.65 7.94
C TYR A 89 -27.96 -2.40 8.69
N ILE A 90 -28.00 -1.27 8.01
CA ILE A 90 -27.59 0.03 8.54
C ILE A 90 -28.83 0.78 9.01
N LEU A 91 -28.88 1.04 10.31
CA LEU A 91 -29.92 1.84 10.95
C LEU A 91 -29.30 3.15 11.48
N PRO A 92 -29.42 4.28 10.75
CA PRO A 92 -28.80 5.54 11.15
C PRO A 92 -29.54 6.26 12.31
N LEU A 93 -30.37 5.54 13.07
CA LEU A 93 -31.12 6.06 14.22
C LEU A 93 -30.29 6.01 15.50
N ARG A 94 -30.62 6.91 16.42
CA ARG A 94 -29.98 7.00 17.74
C ARG A 94 -30.83 6.23 18.75
N LEU A 95 -30.55 4.95 18.92
CA LEU A 95 -31.33 4.07 19.81
C LEU A 95 -30.69 3.81 21.19
N TYR A 96 -29.38 4.04 21.34
CA TYR A 96 -28.65 3.67 22.56
C TYR A 96 -28.17 4.86 23.38
N ASN A 97 -28.21 4.69 24.71
CA ASN A 97 -27.58 5.59 25.67
C ASN A 97 -26.29 4.97 26.22
N CYS A 98 -25.14 5.54 25.87
CA CYS A 98 -23.83 5.09 26.35
C CYS A 98 -23.49 5.83 27.64
N ARG A 99 -23.33 5.10 28.77
CA ARG A 99 -22.93 5.68 30.05
C ARG A 99 -21.41 5.73 30.20
N PHE A 100 -20.85 6.92 30.45
CA PHE A 100 -19.44 7.12 30.78
C PHE A 100 -19.30 7.42 32.27
N ARG A 101 -18.39 6.69 32.94
CA ARG A 101 -18.08 6.82 34.37
C ARG A 101 -16.61 7.18 34.57
N ASN A 102 -16.28 7.82 35.70
CA ASN A 102 -14.91 8.29 35.96
C ASN A 102 -13.84 7.19 35.93
N ASN A 103 -14.19 5.98 36.36
CA ASN A 103 -13.28 4.82 36.37
C ASN A 103 -13.44 3.92 35.13
N SER A 104 -14.06 4.41 34.05
CA SER A 104 -14.19 3.64 32.81
C SER A 104 -12.85 3.55 32.08
N ILE A 105 -12.52 2.36 31.58
CA ILE A 105 -11.36 2.14 30.69
C ILE A 105 -11.52 2.93 29.37
N SER A 106 -12.75 3.30 29.01
CA SER A 106 -13.07 4.17 27.87
C SER A 106 -12.94 5.67 28.18
N ASN A 107 -12.53 6.05 29.39
CA ASN A 107 -12.28 7.44 29.77
C ASN A 107 -10.87 7.87 29.33
N HIS A 108 -10.77 8.57 28.20
CA HIS A 108 -9.50 9.03 27.63
C HIS A 108 -8.86 10.24 28.34
N VAL A 109 -9.50 10.77 29.38
CA VAL A 109 -9.05 11.99 30.09
C VAL A 109 -8.14 11.66 31.29
N ARG A 110 -8.12 10.40 31.75
CA ARG A 110 -7.44 10.03 33.00
C ARG A 110 -6.13 9.27 32.78
N ILE A 111 -5.14 9.56 33.64
CA ILE A 111 -3.96 8.72 33.83
C ILE A 111 -4.40 7.50 34.66
N ASN A 112 -4.37 6.30 34.08
CA ASN A 112 -4.75 5.09 34.80
C ASN A 112 -3.60 4.70 35.75
N THR A 113 -3.88 4.73 37.05
CA THR A 113 -2.90 4.38 38.11
C THR A 113 -3.12 2.98 38.67
N GLU A 114 -4.23 2.31 38.32
CA GLU A 114 -4.59 1.00 38.88
C GLU A 114 -3.99 -0.15 38.06
N VAL A 115 -3.35 -1.09 38.76
CA VAL A 115 -2.87 -2.34 38.16
C VAL A 115 -4.02 -3.36 38.14
N HIS A 116 -4.72 -3.45 37.02
CA HIS A 116 -5.74 -4.49 36.83
C HIS A 116 -5.11 -5.89 36.71
N GLY A 117 -5.84 -6.93 37.11
CA GLY A 117 -5.33 -8.30 37.13
C GLY A 117 -4.80 -8.78 35.77
N PHE A 118 -5.45 -8.36 34.67
CA PHE A 118 -5.06 -8.77 33.32
C PHE A 118 -3.79 -8.08 32.79
N ILE A 119 -3.29 -7.02 33.43
CA ILE A 119 -2.03 -6.35 33.05
C ILE A 119 -0.84 -6.70 33.96
N LYS A 120 -1.06 -7.53 34.99
CA LYS A 120 -0.11 -7.72 36.10
C LYS A 120 1.22 -8.31 35.64
N ASP A 121 1.20 -9.24 34.70
CA ASP A 121 2.39 -9.85 34.11
C ASP A 121 3.25 -8.82 33.36
N MET A 122 2.64 -7.98 32.51
CA MET A 122 3.35 -6.92 31.82
C MET A 122 3.77 -5.80 32.76
N TYR A 123 2.98 -5.51 33.78
CA TYR A 123 3.40 -4.57 34.84
C TYR A 123 4.67 -5.05 35.54
N ASN A 124 4.84 -6.36 35.75
CA ASN A 124 6.07 -6.90 36.34
C ASN A 124 7.31 -6.68 35.47
N VAL A 125 7.14 -6.60 34.15
CA VAL A 125 8.21 -6.31 33.18
C VAL A 125 8.49 -4.81 33.09
N PHE A 126 7.45 -4.01 32.84
CA PHE A 126 7.60 -2.58 32.54
C PHE A 126 7.66 -1.68 33.79
N LYS A 127 7.18 -2.16 34.95
CA LYS A 127 7.03 -1.39 36.20
C LYS A 127 6.24 -0.08 36.02
N ASN A 128 5.38 -0.02 34.99
CA ASN A 128 4.59 1.14 34.64
C ASN A 128 3.24 0.69 34.03
N VAL A 129 2.14 1.19 34.57
CA VAL A 129 0.76 0.80 34.19
C VAL A 129 0.44 1.15 32.73
N ASN A 130 0.86 2.34 32.29
CA ASN A 130 0.60 2.80 30.92
C ASN A 130 1.40 1.97 29.92
N GLN A 131 2.68 1.72 30.19
CA GLN A 131 3.52 0.88 29.33
C GLN A 131 3.02 -0.56 29.25
N ALA A 132 2.61 -1.15 30.39
CA ALA A 132 2.00 -2.47 30.42
C ALA A 132 0.71 -2.52 29.58
N SER A 133 -0.16 -1.51 29.70
CA SER A 133 -1.38 -1.39 28.92
C SER A 133 -1.09 -1.20 27.42
N ASP A 134 -0.11 -0.37 27.08
CA ASP A 134 0.30 -0.13 25.70
C ASP A 134 0.87 -1.38 25.06
N TYR A 135 1.63 -2.19 25.81
CA TYR A 135 2.09 -3.47 25.32
C TYR A 135 0.93 -4.44 25.01
N TYR A 136 -0.13 -4.45 25.82
CA TYR A 136 -1.35 -5.21 25.52
C TYR A 136 -2.12 -4.69 24.31
N LYS A 137 -2.12 -3.38 24.05
CA LYS A 137 -2.64 -2.80 22.79
C LYS A 137 -1.78 -3.23 21.60
N ALA A 138 -0.45 -3.24 21.75
CA ALA A 138 0.48 -3.73 20.73
C ALA A 138 0.24 -5.22 20.44
N LYS A 139 -0.02 -6.03 21.46
CA LYS A 139 -0.42 -7.43 21.31
C LYS A 139 -1.70 -7.56 20.48
N ALA A 140 -2.74 -6.79 20.79
CA ALA A 140 -3.99 -6.81 20.02
C ALA A 140 -3.77 -6.44 18.54
N LEU A 141 -3.01 -5.37 18.29
CA LEU A 141 -2.65 -4.93 16.93
C LEU A 141 -1.83 -5.98 16.19
N CYS A 142 -0.87 -6.64 16.86
CA CYS A 142 -0.05 -7.69 16.27
C CYS A 142 -0.92 -8.88 15.83
N LEU A 143 -1.74 -9.41 16.72
CA LEU A 143 -2.65 -10.53 16.42
C LEU A 143 -3.63 -10.14 15.30
N THR A 144 -4.19 -8.93 15.34
CA THR A 144 -5.05 -8.41 14.29
C THR A 144 -4.34 -8.32 12.94
N CYS A 145 -3.10 -7.82 12.89
CA CYS A 145 -2.33 -7.77 11.65
C CYS A 145 -2.09 -9.17 11.07
N VAL A 146 -1.73 -10.14 11.93
CA VAL A 146 -1.51 -11.54 11.53
C VAL A 146 -2.79 -12.15 10.96
N ASP A 147 -3.91 -11.97 11.65
CA ASP A 147 -5.19 -12.53 11.20
C ASP A 147 -5.68 -11.86 9.92
N ILE A 148 -5.57 -10.53 9.78
CA ILE A 148 -5.93 -9.81 8.54
C ILE A 148 -5.07 -10.32 7.38
N PHE A 149 -3.77 -10.51 7.61
CA PHE A 149 -2.87 -11.05 6.62
C PHE A 149 -3.30 -12.47 6.20
N ASN A 150 -3.58 -13.36 7.16
CA ASN A 150 -4.05 -14.72 6.91
C ASN A 150 -5.42 -14.77 6.20
N PHE A 151 -6.31 -13.84 6.51
CA PHE A 151 -7.56 -13.67 5.77
C PHE A 151 -7.29 -13.26 4.33
N CYS A 152 -6.42 -12.28 4.11
CA CYS A 152 -6.06 -11.77 2.79
C CYS A 152 -5.33 -12.79 1.89
N THR A 153 -4.63 -13.77 2.47
CA THR A 153 -4.02 -14.87 1.69
C THR A 153 -5.06 -15.87 1.18
N LYS A 154 -6.16 -16.05 1.92
CA LYS A 154 -7.26 -16.98 1.59
C LYS A 154 -8.42 -16.31 0.84
N CYS A 155 -8.52 -14.98 0.91
CA CYS A 155 -9.62 -14.21 0.32
C CYS A 155 -9.57 -14.25 -1.22
N GLY A 156 -10.62 -14.80 -1.86
CA GLY A 156 -10.76 -14.83 -3.32
C GLY A 156 -11.12 -13.47 -3.94
N ASN A 157 -11.63 -12.52 -3.15
CA ASN A 157 -12.00 -11.20 -3.65
C ASN A 157 -10.80 -10.23 -3.58
N ALA A 158 -10.19 -9.96 -4.74
CA ALA A 158 -9.02 -9.09 -4.86
C ALA A 158 -9.27 -7.64 -4.36
N THR A 159 -10.48 -7.12 -4.53
CA THR A 159 -10.84 -5.77 -4.07
C THR A 159 -10.90 -5.71 -2.54
N ILE A 160 -11.59 -6.67 -1.91
CA ILE A 160 -11.65 -6.78 -0.44
C ILE A 160 -10.23 -6.91 0.13
N LYS A 161 -9.42 -7.82 -0.44
CA LYS A 161 -8.03 -8.01 -0.06
C LYS A 161 -7.23 -6.71 -0.10
N ASN A 162 -7.25 -6.02 -1.23
CA ASN A 162 -6.47 -4.79 -1.41
C ASN A 162 -6.94 -3.68 -0.46
N LEU A 163 -8.25 -3.51 -0.28
CA LEU A 163 -8.79 -2.51 0.65
C LEU A 163 -8.50 -2.85 2.11
N SER A 164 -8.53 -4.12 2.49
CA SER A 164 -8.19 -4.58 3.84
C SER A 164 -6.73 -4.29 4.18
N ILE A 165 -5.84 -4.55 3.22
CA ILE A 165 -4.42 -4.24 3.36
C ILE A 165 -4.20 -2.72 3.43
N GLU A 166 -4.85 -1.97 2.52
CA GLU A 166 -4.67 -0.52 2.38
C GLU A 166 -5.15 0.26 3.61
N ILE A 167 -6.35 -0.06 4.10
CA ILE A 167 -7.05 0.72 5.13
C ILE A 167 -6.64 0.27 6.53
N PHE A 168 -6.70 -1.04 6.80
CA PHE A 168 -6.57 -1.57 8.15
C PHE A 168 -5.15 -2.05 8.43
N LEU A 169 -4.63 -2.98 7.62
CA LEU A 169 -3.35 -3.62 7.91
C LEU A 169 -2.20 -2.61 7.99
N LYS A 170 -2.10 -1.70 7.03
CA LYS A 170 -1.09 -0.63 7.04
C LYS A 170 -1.19 0.28 8.26
N GLU A 171 -2.40 0.71 8.63
CA GLU A 171 -2.58 1.59 9.79
C GLU A 171 -2.25 0.85 11.10
N TYR A 172 -2.68 -0.40 11.23
CA TYR A 172 -2.42 -1.20 12.44
C TYR A 172 -0.95 -1.54 12.60
N LEU A 173 -0.22 -1.83 11.51
CA LEU A 173 1.23 -1.96 11.52
C LEU A 173 1.92 -0.67 11.97
N LYS A 174 1.49 0.47 11.44
CA LYS A 174 2.02 1.79 11.85
C LYS A 174 1.79 2.04 13.34
N ARG A 175 0.58 1.80 13.83
CA ARG A 175 0.22 1.96 15.25
C ARG A 175 1.03 1.01 16.14
N PHE A 176 1.22 -0.23 15.72
CA PHE A 176 2.06 -1.20 16.42
C PHE A 176 3.49 -0.67 16.58
N TYR A 177 4.13 -0.25 15.49
CA TYR A 177 5.50 0.26 15.56
C TYR A 177 5.63 1.54 16.41
N ASN A 178 4.65 2.44 16.34
CA ASN A 178 4.64 3.62 17.20
C ASN A 178 4.63 3.23 18.69
N ILE A 179 3.79 2.27 19.06
CA ILE A 179 3.73 1.79 20.45
C ILE A 179 5.05 1.10 20.83
N MET A 180 5.56 0.17 20.00
CA MET A 180 6.82 -0.52 20.30
C MET A 180 7.99 0.45 20.46
N ASN A 181 8.04 1.51 19.66
CA ASN A 181 9.05 2.56 19.79
C ASN A 181 8.94 3.30 21.14
N THR A 182 7.73 3.64 21.60
CA THR A 182 7.54 4.24 22.93
C THR A 182 7.92 3.31 24.08
N LEU A 183 7.92 2.00 23.83
CA LEU A 183 8.32 0.95 24.78
C LEU A 183 9.81 0.57 24.65
N ASN A 184 10.62 1.35 23.91
CA ASN A 184 12.02 1.05 23.62
C ASN A 184 12.25 -0.38 23.06
N ASN A 185 11.27 -0.90 22.31
CA ASN A 185 11.26 -2.23 21.72
C ASN A 185 11.42 -3.39 22.72
N VAL A 186 11.07 -3.18 24.00
CA VAL A 186 10.96 -4.27 24.98
C VAL A 186 9.81 -5.18 24.58
N ASP A 187 10.12 -6.44 24.25
CA ASP A 187 9.16 -7.38 23.63
C ASP A 187 9.14 -8.76 24.29
N PRO A 188 8.59 -8.88 25.52
CA PRO A 188 8.58 -10.14 26.28
C PRO A 188 7.84 -11.30 25.59
N LEU A 189 6.87 -11.00 24.70
CA LEU A 189 6.07 -12.00 23.97
C LEU A 189 6.51 -12.21 22.52
N LYS A 190 7.64 -11.63 22.08
CA LYS A 190 8.19 -11.77 20.71
C LYS A 190 7.17 -11.40 19.62
N LEU A 191 6.43 -10.32 19.82
CA LEU A 191 5.45 -9.79 18.87
C LEU A 191 6.11 -9.25 17.60
N ILE A 192 7.34 -8.72 17.71
CA ILE A 192 8.10 -8.15 16.60
C ILE A 192 8.36 -9.19 15.51
N ASP A 193 8.70 -10.42 15.87
CA ASP A 193 8.96 -11.50 14.91
C ASP A 193 7.72 -11.80 14.04
N LYS A 194 6.53 -11.81 14.65
CA LYS A 194 5.26 -12.02 13.95
C LYS A 194 4.97 -10.87 12.99
N ILE A 195 5.19 -9.63 13.41
CA ILE A 195 5.01 -8.45 12.56
C ILE A 195 6.02 -8.41 11.42
N ASN A 196 7.28 -8.79 11.67
CA ASN A 196 8.31 -8.88 10.64
C ASN A 196 7.95 -9.92 9.58
N PHE A 197 7.39 -11.07 9.97
CA PHE A 197 6.85 -12.05 9.05
C PHE A 197 5.75 -11.45 8.16
N VAL A 198 4.77 -10.75 8.75
CA VAL A 198 3.70 -10.09 7.99
C VAL A 198 4.27 -9.05 7.00
N ASN A 199 5.18 -8.18 7.45
CA ASN A 199 5.77 -7.12 6.62
C ASN A 199 6.61 -7.66 5.46
N LYS A 200 7.40 -8.71 5.69
CA LYS A 200 8.18 -9.35 4.64
C LYS A 200 7.27 -9.88 3.53
N ASN A 201 6.21 -10.57 3.90
CA ASN A 201 5.28 -11.14 2.93
C ASN A 201 4.43 -10.06 2.22
N LEU A 202 4.02 -8.99 2.91
CA LEU A 202 3.36 -7.85 2.28
C LEU A 202 4.27 -7.14 1.27
N THR A 203 5.53 -6.93 1.62
CA THR A 203 6.53 -6.36 0.71
C THR A 203 6.65 -7.20 -0.56
N GLN A 204 6.75 -8.53 -0.41
CA GLN A 204 6.79 -9.44 -1.55
C GLN A 204 5.50 -9.38 -2.39
N TYR A 205 4.34 -9.30 -1.74
CA TYR A 205 3.05 -9.12 -2.43
C TYR A 205 3.04 -7.83 -3.26
N TYR A 206 3.50 -6.70 -2.72
CA TYR A 206 3.58 -5.45 -3.47
C TYR A 206 4.53 -5.54 -4.65
N ILE A 207 5.74 -6.06 -4.45
CA ILE A 207 6.74 -6.25 -5.52
C ILE A 207 6.16 -7.12 -6.64
N ASN A 208 5.44 -8.19 -6.30
CA ASN A 208 4.85 -9.09 -7.28
C ASN A 208 3.76 -8.43 -8.12
N ASN A 209 3.04 -7.45 -7.55
CA ASN A 209 1.95 -6.71 -8.18
C ASN A 209 2.38 -5.36 -8.78
N LEU A 210 3.67 -5.02 -8.77
CA LEU A 210 4.16 -3.84 -9.48
C LEU A 210 3.90 -3.98 -10.99
N PRO A 211 3.57 -2.88 -11.69
CA PRO A 211 3.34 -2.91 -13.13
C PRO A 211 4.62 -3.30 -13.87
N ILE A 212 4.46 -4.02 -14.98
CA ILE A 212 5.53 -4.35 -15.92
C ILE A 212 5.47 -3.36 -17.09
N GLY A 213 6.62 -2.87 -17.55
CA GLY A 213 6.69 -1.98 -18.71
C GLY A 213 7.87 -1.02 -18.74
N ALA A 214 8.76 -1.01 -17.74
CA ALA A 214 9.96 -0.18 -17.80
C ALA A 214 10.85 -0.57 -18.97
N THR A 215 11.02 -1.87 -19.25
CA THR A 215 11.81 -2.37 -20.38
C THR A 215 11.23 -1.89 -21.71
N TYR A 216 9.91 -2.00 -21.89
CA TYR A 216 9.20 -1.48 -23.05
C TYR A 216 9.43 0.03 -23.21
N ARG A 217 9.31 0.80 -22.12
CA ARG A 217 9.54 2.26 -22.12
C ARG A 217 10.97 2.64 -22.48
N ILE A 218 11.97 1.86 -22.07
CA ILE A 218 13.36 2.07 -22.51
C ILE A 218 13.53 1.72 -23.98
N LYS A 219 12.97 0.59 -24.43
CA LYS A 219 13.04 0.18 -25.84
C LYS A 219 12.30 1.13 -26.79
N SER A 220 11.27 1.83 -26.30
CA SER A 220 10.53 2.83 -27.06
C SER A 220 11.27 4.17 -27.19
N GLN A 221 12.39 4.37 -26.49
CA GLN A 221 13.19 5.60 -26.61
C GLN A 221 13.92 5.65 -27.94
N LEU A 222 14.08 6.87 -28.47
CA LEU A 222 14.76 7.10 -29.75
C LEU A 222 16.16 6.47 -29.81
N SER A 223 16.94 6.58 -28.72
CA SER A 223 18.28 5.98 -28.62
C SER A 223 18.24 4.48 -28.91
N TYR A 224 17.31 3.75 -28.28
CA TYR A 224 17.20 2.31 -28.52
C TYR A 224 16.80 2.02 -29.98
N LYS A 225 15.77 2.69 -30.51
CA LYS A 225 15.29 2.48 -31.89
C LYS A 225 16.37 2.73 -32.95
N LEU A 226 17.14 3.81 -32.78
CA LEU A 226 18.24 4.15 -33.69
C LEU A 226 19.39 3.17 -33.56
N GLY A 227 19.84 2.87 -32.34
CA GLY A 227 20.94 1.95 -32.11
C GLY A 227 20.64 0.52 -32.56
N GLN A 228 19.40 0.05 -32.37
CA GLN A 228 18.93 -1.23 -32.91
C GLN A 228 19.01 -1.24 -34.44
N SER A 229 18.56 -0.17 -35.08
CA SER A 229 18.58 -0.07 -36.54
C SER A 229 20.01 -0.01 -37.09
N ILE A 230 20.91 0.70 -36.43
CA ILE A 230 22.34 0.74 -36.79
C ILE A 230 22.98 -0.65 -36.65
N MET A 231 22.70 -1.37 -35.56
CA MET A 231 23.27 -2.70 -35.34
C MET A 231 22.76 -3.77 -36.31
N ILE A 232 21.49 -3.70 -36.71
CA ILE A 232 20.88 -4.66 -37.64
C ILE A 232 21.34 -4.36 -39.07
N ASN A 233 21.18 -3.12 -39.51
CA ASN A 233 21.44 -2.71 -40.90
C ASN A 233 22.91 -2.41 -41.17
N GLY A 234 23.75 -2.28 -40.13
CA GLY A 234 25.19 -2.06 -40.25
C GLY A 234 26.00 -3.29 -40.66
N LYS A 235 25.35 -4.41 -40.97
CA LYS A 235 26.01 -5.68 -41.33
C LYS A 235 26.09 -5.96 -42.83
N ASN A 236 25.15 -5.43 -43.62
CA ASN A 236 25.09 -5.71 -45.06
C ASN A 236 25.35 -4.42 -45.86
N PHE A 237 26.13 -4.50 -46.95
CA PHE A 237 26.49 -3.35 -47.77
C PHE A 237 25.26 -2.55 -48.27
N PHE A 238 24.26 -3.24 -48.82
CA PHE A 238 23.03 -2.61 -49.32
C PHE A 238 22.22 -1.93 -48.21
N THR A 239 22.15 -2.51 -47.01
CA THR A 239 21.40 -1.91 -45.88
C THR A 239 22.17 -0.75 -45.25
N ILE A 240 23.50 -0.74 -45.31
CA ILE A 240 24.34 0.41 -44.92
C ILE A 240 24.06 1.61 -45.84
N LEU A 241 23.95 1.40 -47.16
CA LEU A 241 23.65 2.47 -48.10
C LEU A 241 22.28 3.11 -47.84
N LEU A 242 21.28 2.30 -47.45
CA LEU A 242 19.93 2.76 -47.10
C LEU A 242 19.80 3.30 -45.67
N LEU A 243 20.80 3.06 -44.82
CA LEU A 243 20.76 3.40 -43.39
C LEU A 243 20.43 4.88 -43.11
N PRO A 244 20.97 5.88 -43.85
CA PRO A 244 20.60 7.28 -43.61
C PRO A 244 19.09 7.53 -43.75
N ILE A 245 18.46 6.94 -44.77
CA ILE A 245 17.01 7.06 -45.02
C ILE A 245 16.23 6.38 -43.89
N ILE A 246 16.61 5.16 -43.52
CA ILE A 246 15.98 4.39 -42.44
C ILE A 246 16.00 5.19 -41.12
N LEU A 247 17.15 5.78 -40.76
CA LEU A 247 17.28 6.54 -39.52
C LEU A 247 16.43 7.82 -39.52
N ILE A 248 16.32 8.52 -40.66
CA ILE A 248 15.41 9.67 -40.80
C ILE A 248 13.96 9.23 -40.59
N CYS A 249 13.53 8.14 -41.24
CA CYS A 249 12.17 7.60 -41.07
C CYS A 249 11.84 7.27 -39.60
N ILE A 250 12.80 6.69 -38.86
CA ILE A 250 12.64 6.39 -37.43
C ILE A 250 12.48 7.67 -36.61
N VAL A 251 13.30 8.69 -36.86
CA VAL A 251 13.21 9.98 -36.16
C VAL A 251 11.87 10.66 -36.42
N VAL A 252 11.41 10.67 -37.68
CA VAL A 252 10.12 11.25 -38.06
C VAL A 252 8.97 10.51 -37.39
N SER A 253 8.96 9.18 -37.47
CA SER A 253 7.92 8.33 -36.85
C SER A 253 7.87 8.52 -35.33
N HIS A 254 9.03 8.58 -34.67
CA HIS A 254 9.09 8.81 -33.23
C HIS A 254 8.58 10.20 -32.82
N LYS A 255 8.87 11.24 -33.61
CA LYS A 255 8.32 12.58 -33.38
C LYS A 255 6.79 12.60 -33.51
N GLN A 256 6.23 11.86 -34.47
CA GLN A 256 4.78 11.71 -34.64
C GLN A 256 4.16 10.97 -33.44
N GLU A 257 4.77 9.88 -32.98
CA GLU A 257 4.36 9.12 -31.79
C GLU A 257 4.31 10.00 -30.53
N ILE A 258 5.33 10.84 -30.30
CA ILE A 258 5.35 11.77 -29.16
C ILE A 258 4.20 12.79 -29.27
N LYS A 259 3.97 13.37 -30.46
CA LYS A 259 2.88 14.35 -30.68
C LYS A 259 1.51 13.71 -30.43
N TYR A 260 1.29 12.50 -30.93
CA TYR A 260 0.06 11.73 -30.72
C TYR A 260 -0.17 11.45 -29.24
N ASN A 261 0.84 10.91 -28.54
CA ASN A 261 0.75 10.58 -27.12
C ASN A 261 0.48 11.82 -26.26
N LYS A 262 1.07 12.97 -26.58
CA LYS A 262 0.80 14.24 -25.87
C LYS A 262 -0.65 14.73 -26.07
N LYS A 263 -1.23 14.49 -27.24
CA LYS A 263 -2.59 14.95 -27.59
C LYS A 263 -3.67 14.05 -26.97
N TYR A 264 -3.46 12.74 -26.93
CA TYR A 264 -4.51 11.77 -26.59
C TYR A 264 -4.31 11.01 -25.28
N SER A 265 -3.09 10.97 -24.71
CA SER A 265 -2.86 10.32 -23.41
C SER A 265 -3.15 11.26 -22.25
N LYS A 266 -4.29 11.07 -21.57
CA LYS A 266 -4.67 11.83 -20.36
C LYS A 266 -4.00 11.32 -19.08
N LYS A 267 -3.36 10.14 -19.09
CA LYS A 267 -2.82 9.50 -17.88
C LYS A 267 -1.32 9.74 -17.73
N LYS A 268 -0.92 10.34 -16.61
CA LYS A 268 0.50 10.50 -16.25
C LYS A 268 1.13 9.11 -16.05
N GLN A 269 2.20 8.82 -16.78
CA GLN A 269 2.96 7.58 -16.59
C GLN A 269 3.64 7.57 -15.22
N LEU A 270 3.74 6.39 -14.62
CA LEU A 270 4.47 6.20 -13.36
C LEU A 270 5.98 6.51 -13.55
N PRO A 271 6.69 6.93 -12.49
CA PRO A 271 8.15 6.93 -12.47
C PRO A 271 8.73 5.56 -12.87
N LEU A 272 9.88 5.54 -13.54
CA LEU A 272 10.42 4.30 -14.15
C LEU A 272 10.84 3.26 -13.11
N ASP A 273 11.27 3.72 -11.94
CA ASP A 273 11.67 2.94 -10.76
C ASP A 273 10.49 2.28 -10.01
N MET A 274 9.25 2.69 -10.33
CA MET A 274 8.03 2.10 -9.78
C MET A 274 7.53 0.87 -10.57
N TYR A 275 8.32 0.37 -11.52
CA TYR A 275 7.99 -0.80 -12.33
C TYR A 275 8.77 -2.02 -11.87
N LYS A 276 8.15 -3.21 -11.97
CA LYS A 276 8.75 -4.48 -11.59
C LYS A 276 10.03 -4.79 -12.37
N ASP A 277 10.06 -4.46 -13.66
CA ASP A 277 11.15 -4.70 -14.60
C ASP A 277 12.14 -3.51 -14.72
N TYR A 278 12.21 -2.66 -13.69
CA TYR A 278 13.10 -1.50 -13.69
C TYR A 278 14.58 -1.88 -13.79
N ASN A 279 15.02 -2.91 -13.06
CA ASN A 279 16.40 -3.38 -13.12
C ASN A 279 16.78 -3.88 -14.52
N ASP A 280 15.87 -4.59 -15.20
CA ASP A 280 16.06 -5.03 -16.59
C ASP A 280 16.13 -3.83 -17.55
N ALA A 281 15.33 -2.79 -17.32
CA ALA A 281 15.41 -1.54 -18.06
C ALA A 281 16.78 -0.83 -17.89
N LEU A 282 17.38 -0.87 -16.70
CA LEU A 282 18.73 -0.37 -16.47
C LEU A 282 19.78 -1.19 -17.23
N LEU A 283 19.62 -2.51 -17.29
CA LEU A 283 20.49 -3.38 -18.09
C LEU A 283 20.38 -3.04 -19.58
N ILE A 284 19.17 -2.83 -20.12
CA ILE A 284 18.97 -2.41 -21.52
C ILE A 284 19.68 -1.08 -21.81
N LYS A 285 19.61 -0.10 -20.91
CA LYS A 285 20.33 1.18 -21.07
C LYS A 285 21.86 1.00 -21.14
N ARG A 286 22.39 -0.04 -20.52
CA ARG A 286 23.82 -0.38 -20.55
C ARG A 286 24.21 -1.19 -21.79
N GLN A 287 23.26 -1.74 -22.56
CA GLN A 287 23.57 -2.53 -23.74
C GLN A 287 24.17 -1.69 -24.87
N MET A 288 24.99 -2.33 -25.71
CA MET A 288 25.61 -1.71 -26.89
C MET A 288 24.57 -1.04 -27.78
N THR A 289 23.41 -1.69 -27.98
CA THR A 289 22.30 -1.16 -28.76
C THR A 289 21.85 0.21 -28.29
N TYR A 290 21.56 0.36 -27.00
CA TYR A 290 21.08 1.63 -26.47
C TYR A 290 22.16 2.71 -26.54
N ARG A 291 23.40 2.37 -26.14
CA ARG A 291 24.55 3.30 -26.19
C ARG A 291 24.90 3.75 -27.60
N MET A 292 24.79 2.86 -28.59
CA MET A 292 25.05 3.18 -29.99
C MET A 292 24.14 4.31 -30.48
N GLY A 293 22.85 4.24 -30.16
CA GLY A 293 21.92 5.31 -30.51
C GLY A 293 22.13 6.58 -29.70
N GLU A 294 22.60 6.50 -28.45
CA GLU A 294 22.99 7.69 -27.69
C GLU A 294 24.19 8.41 -28.32
N ILE A 295 25.23 7.67 -28.72
CA ILE A 295 26.39 8.22 -29.45
C ILE A 295 25.92 8.87 -30.74
N PHE A 296 25.07 8.17 -31.50
CA PHE A 296 24.51 8.70 -32.74
C PHE A 296 23.77 10.03 -32.51
N ILE A 297 22.80 10.07 -31.58
CA ILE A 297 22.06 11.30 -31.24
C ILE A 297 23.01 12.41 -30.80
N LYS A 298 24.00 12.09 -29.96
CA LYS A 298 24.98 13.06 -29.44
C LYS A 298 25.79 13.67 -30.57
N SER A 299 26.29 12.87 -31.51
CA SER A 299 27.05 13.34 -32.68
C SER A 299 26.28 14.31 -33.55
N PHE A 300 24.98 14.07 -33.76
CA PHE A 300 24.11 15.01 -34.46
C PHE A 300 23.80 16.28 -33.65
N LYS A 301 23.67 16.19 -32.33
CA LYS A 301 23.51 17.38 -31.48
C LYS A 301 24.76 18.25 -31.44
N THR A 302 25.95 17.66 -31.55
CA THR A 302 27.24 18.37 -31.50
C THR A 302 27.89 18.51 -32.88
N TRP A 303 27.10 18.47 -33.97
CA TRP A 303 27.61 18.52 -35.33
C TRP A 303 28.53 19.74 -35.57
N TYR A 304 28.17 20.91 -35.04
CA TYR A 304 28.93 22.16 -35.10
C TYR A 304 30.28 22.13 -34.34
N LYS A 305 30.48 21.12 -33.47
CA LYS A 305 31.77 20.84 -32.79
C LYS A 305 32.52 19.66 -33.43
N GLY A 306 32.14 19.28 -34.66
CA GLY A 306 32.67 18.13 -35.37
C GLY A 306 32.18 16.78 -34.84
N GLY A 307 31.02 16.73 -34.16
CA GLY A 307 30.46 15.50 -33.59
C GLY A 307 30.25 14.37 -34.60
N LEU A 308 29.90 14.73 -35.85
CA LEU A 308 29.75 13.77 -36.96
C LEU A 308 31.11 13.21 -37.42
N PHE A 309 32.15 14.03 -37.52
CA PHE A 309 33.50 13.56 -37.84
C PHE A 309 34.06 12.61 -36.76
N LYS A 310 33.67 12.81 -35.50
CA LYS A 310 34.07 11.95 -34.37
C LYS A 310 33.22 10.67 -34.25
N LEU A 311 32.13 10.54 -35.01
CA LEU A 311 31.18 9.43 -34.89
C LEU A 311 31.81 8.06 -35.16
N PRO A 312 32.59 7.83 -36.25
CA PRO A 312 33.23 6.54 -36.50
C PRO A 312 34.16 6.11 -35.35
N PHE A 313 34.97 7.04 -34.83
CA PHE A 313 35.86 6.79 -33.69
C PHE A 313 35.09 6.44 -32.41
N SER A 314 33.99 7.15 -32.14
CA SER A 314 33.13 6.91 -30.97
C SER A 314 32.45 5.53 -31.04
N ILE A 315 31.99 5.13 -32.23
CA ILE A 315 31.42 3.81 -32.49
C ILE A 315 32.47 2.72 -32.29
N TYR A 316 33.68 2.92 -32.83
CA TYR A 316 34.77 1.97 -32.67
C TYR A 316 35.20 1.82 -31.20
N SER A 317 35.29 2.93 -30.47
CA SER A 317 35.57 2.92 -29.02
C SER A 317 34.51 2.12 -28.26
N LEU A 318 33.23 2.35 -28.55
CA LEU A 318 32.13 1.59 -27.94
C LEU A 318 32.27 0.09 -28.27
N TYR A 319 32.55 -0.27 -29.51
CA TYR A 319 32.75 -1.68 -29.88
C TYR A 319 33.90 -2.33 -29.09
N LYS A 320 35.01 -1.62 -28.89
CA LYS A 320 36.14 -2.10 -28.09
C LYS A 320 35.78 -2.31 -26.62
N GLU A 321 34.92 -1.47 -26.04
CA GLU A 321 34.44 -1.63 -24.66
C GLU A 321 33.63 -2.91 -24.46
N PHE A 322 32.84 -3.32 -25.45
CA PHE A 322 31.99 -4.54 -25.37
C PHE A 322 32.69 -5.83 -25.79
N LYS A 323 33.90 -5.72 -26.38
CA LYS A 323 34.74 -6.88 -26.74
C LYS A 323 35.69 -7.30 -25.60
N LYS A 324 35.93 -6.40 -24.64
CA LYS A 324 36.59 -6.73 -23.37
C LYS A 324 35.60 -7.42 -22.45
#